data_AF-A0AAU6F7M3-F1
#
_entry.id   AF-A0AAU6F7M3-F1
#
_cell.length_a   1.000
_cell.length_b   1.000
_cell.length_c   1.000
_cell.angle_alpha   90.00
_cell.angle_beta   90.00
_cell.angle_gamma   90.00
#
_symmetry.space_group_name_H-M   'P 1'
#
loop_
_entity.id
_entity.type
_entity.pdbx_description
1 polymer ?
#
loop_
_entity_poly.entity_id
_entity_poly.type
_entity_poly.pdbx_seq_one_letter_code
_entity_poly.pdbx_strand_id
1 'polypeptide(L)'
;MTPSGAYTAHADGPTLDVPLATLVCDSSDVTSGTLQGTSADGVGIGNIDNITFTTCDVGGIGFTVTMKATPWKINVSAVNSGNSNWVDGTVSSISAHIAGIGCSADFTGKVYGHYENDTKNLVIDGTGSDLVASGASCLGLINNGDVAHFNASYAVSTAPTITTP
;
A
#
# COMPACT_ATOMS: atom_id res chain seq x y z
N MET A 1 -11.38 16.99 1.88
CA MET A 1 -11.26 15.86 2.83
C MET A 1 -11.45 16.35 4.26
N THR A 2 -12.36 15.73 5.00
CA THR A 2 -12.61 16.02 6.42
C THR A 2 -13.10 14.76 7.16
N PRO A 3 -12.63 14.49 8.40
CA PRO A 3 -11.56 15.23 9.10
C PRO A 3 -10.17 14.99 8.48
N SER A 4 -9.25 15.93 8.73
CA SER A 4 -7.81 15.80 8.45
C SER A 4 -7.05 15.61 9.76
N GLY A 5 -5.77 15.22 9.69
CA GLY A 5 -4.91 15.02 10.85
C GLY A 5 -4.33 13.61 10.91
N ALA A 6 -3.87 13.20 12.08
CA ALA A 6 -3.31 11.87 12.30
C ALA A 6 -4.35 10.78 11.98
N TYR A 7 -3.88 9.65 11.47
CA TYR A 7 -4.69 8.46 11.27
C TYR A 7 -3.87 7.18 11.49
N THR A 8 -4.60 6.09 11.67
CA THR A 8 -4.10 4.71 11.59
C THR A 8 -4.96 3.93 10.62
N ALA A 9 -4.46 2.81 10.14
CA ALA A 9 -5.25 1.93 9.29
C ALA A 9 -4.83 0.48 9.46
N HIS A 10 -5.77 -0.44 9.26
CA HIS A 10 -5.55 -1.87 9.46
C HIS A 10 -6.11 -2.66 8.27
N ALA A 11 -5.33 -3.62 7.78
CA ALA A 11 -5.74 -4.58 6.77
C ALA A 11 -5.48 -6.01 7.26
N ASP A 12 -6.49 -6.87 7.12
CA ASP A 12 -6.36 -8.31 7.32
C ASP A 12 -5.94 -8.98 6.00
N GLY A 13 -4.99 -9.92 6.08
CA GLY A 13 -4.63 -10.78 4.94
C GLY A 13 -4.07 -10.08 3.70
N PRO A 14 -3.25 -9.00 3.77
CA PRO A 14 -2.73 -8.37 2.56
C PRO A 14 -1.77 -9.31 1.82
N THR A 15 -1.75 -9.21 0.49
CA THR A 15 -0.88 -10.02 -0.37
C THR A 15 0.03 -9.17 -1.25
N LEU A 16 1.21 -9.70 -1.56
CA LEU A 16 2.10 -9.19 -2.59
C LEU A 16 2.37 -10.31 -3.59
N ASP A 17 1.77 -10.19 -4.77
CA ASP A 17 1.95 -11.12 -5.88
C ASP A 17 3.13 -10.70 -6.75
N VAL A 18 4.05 -11.61 -6.97
CA VAL A 18 5.11 -11.51 -8.00
C VAL A 18 4.90 -12.66 -9.01
N PRO A 19 5.56 -12.68 -10.17
CA PRO A 19 5.26 -13.65 -11.22
C PRO A 19 5.30 -15.13 -10.80
N LEU A 20 6.10 -15.49 -9.80
CA LEU A 20 6.33 -16.89 -9.38
C LEU A 20 6.00 -17.18 -7.91
N ALA A 21 5.49 -16.20 -7.17
CA ALA A 21 5.20 -16.34 -5.74
C ALA A 21 4.17 -15.31 -5.26
N THR A 22 3.48 -15.66 -4.18
CA THR A 22 2.62 -14.73 -3.44
C THR A 22 3.11 -14.71 -2.00
N LEU A 23 3.46 -13.51 -1.52
CA LEU A 23 3.66 -13.27 -0.11
C LEU A 23 2.32 -12.93 0.53
N VAL A 24 1.94 -13.67 1.57
CA VAL A 24 0.72 -13.43 2.34
C VAL A 24 1.14 -12.99 3.73
N CYS A 25 0.54 -11.92 4.26
CA CYS A 25 0.73 -11.52 5.65
C CYS A 25 -0.58 -11.70 6.43
N ASP A 26 -0.51 -12.00 7.72
CA ASP A 26 -1.69 -12.04 8.60
C ASP A 26 -2.35 -10.65 8.66
N SER A 27 -1.54 -9.60 8.84
CA SER A 27 -2.01 -8.21 8.88
C SER A 27 -1.01 -7.21 8.34
N SER A 28 -1.51 -6.01 8.03
CA SER A 28 -0.69 -4.82 7.87
C SER A 28 -1.32 -3.61 8.57
N ASP A 29 -0.49 -2.83 9.25
CA ASP A 29 -0.94 -1.76 10.13
C ASP A 29 -0.18 -0.47 9.83
N VAL A 30 -0.90 0.55 9.36
CA VAL A 30 -0.41 1.93 9.39
C VAL A 30 -0.54 2.40 10.83
N THR A 31 0.60 2.46 11.52
CA THR A 31 0.67 2.88 12.93
C THR A 31 0.94 4.37 13.07
N SER A 32 1.43 5.01 12.02
CA SER A 32 1.60 6.47 11.96
C SER A 32 1.35 6.96 10.54
N GLY A 33 0.36 7.82 10.38
CA GLY A 33 0.11 8.55 9.15
C GLY A 33 -0.57 9.88 9.42
N THR A 34 -0.50 10.76 8.43
CA THR A 34 -1.12 12.10 8.49
C THR A 34 -1.89 12.37 7.22
N LEU A 35 -3.17 12.74 7.34
CA LEU A 35 -4.00 13.25 6.27
C LEU A 35 -4.00 14.78 6.30
N GLN A 36 -3.69 15.40 5.17
CA GLN A 36 -3.79 16.85 4.98
C GLN A 36 -5.21 17.23 4.57
N GLY A 37 -5.66 18.45 4.88
CA GLY A 37 -6.88 19.00 4.29
C GLY A 37 -6.80 19.02 2.75
N THR A 38 -7.93 19.21 2.07
CA THR A 38 -8.00 19.13 0.60
C THR A 38 -6.91 19.99 -0.07
N SER A 39 -6.08 19.39 -0.92
CA SER A 39 -5.23 20.13 -1.86
C SER A 39 -5.96 20.24 -3.20
N ALA A 40 -5.80 21.37 -3.89
CA ALA A 40 -6.49 21.63 -5.17
C ALA A 40 -6.07 20.68 -6.30
N ASP A 41 -4.92 20.02 -6.17
CA ASP A 41 -4.33 19.11 -7.15
C ASP A 41 -4.41 17.62 -6.75
N GLY A 42 -4.91 17.30 -5.55
CA GLY A 42 -5.01 15.92 -5.05
C GLY A 42 -3.66 15.24 -4.76
N VAL A 43 -2.53 15.94 -4.93
CA VAL A 43 -1.19 15.38 -4.74
C VAL A 43 -0.73 15.50 -3.30
N GLY A 44 -0.22 14.40 -2.73
CA GLY A 44 0.35 14.39 -1.38
C GLY A 44 -0.66 14.73 -0.28
N ILE A 45 -1.93 14.39 -0.48
CA ILE A 45 -3.00 14.65 0.49
C ILE A 45 -2.85 13.84 1.78
N GLY A 46 -1.92 12.89 1.82
CA GLY A 46 -1.57 12.18 3.04
C GLY A 46 -0.21 11.53 2.99
N ASN A 47 0.29 11.15 4.16
CA ASN A 47 1.55 10.47 4.40
C ASN A 47 1.30 9.19 5.20
N ILE A 48 2.03 8.14 4.84
CA ILE A 48 2.26 6.95 5.66
C ILE A 48 3.67 7.08 6.20
N ASP A 49 3.78 7.49 7.47
CA ASP A 49 5.05 7.72 8.15
C ASP A 49 5.61 6.41 8.72
N ASN A 50 4.73 5.47 9.10
CA ASN A 50 5.10 4.12 9.50
C ASN A 50 4.00 3.10 9.16
N ILE A 51 4.40 1.97 8.57
CA ILE A 51 3.55 0.82 8.31
C ILE A 51 4.30 -0.47 8.69
N THR A 52 3.59 -1.41 9.30
CA THR A 52 4.11 -2.72 9.69
C THR A 52 3.35 -3.83 8.98
N PHE A 53 3.99 -4.98 8.84
CA PHE A 53 3.39 -6.20 8.32
C PHE A 53 3.68 -7.34 9.29
N THR A 54 2.65 -8.11 9.62
CA THR A 54 2.69 -9.16 10.64
C THR A 54 2.60 -10.52 9.97
N THR A 55 3.47 -11.45 10.39
CA THR A 55 3.51 -12.85 9.92
C THR A 55 3.39 -12.96 8.40
N CYS A 56 4.40 -12.49 7.67
CA CYS A 56 4.41 -12.66 6.22
C CYS A 56 5.08 -13.98 5.83
N ASP A 57 4.48 -14.74 4.92
CA ASP A 57 5.06 -15.99 4.44
C ASP A 57 4.83 -16.26 2.95
N VAL A 58 5.74 -17.04 2.37
CA VAL A 58 5.57 -17.66 1.05
C VAL A 58 5.63 -19.17 1.26
N GLY A 59 4.49 -19.85 1.17
CA GLY A 59 4.44 -21.31 1.30
C GLY A 59 4.95 -21.83 2.64
N GLY A 60 4.69 -21.11 3.73
CA GLY A 60 5.11 -21.45 5.10
C GLY A 60 6.53 -20.99 5.47
N ILE A 61 7.26 -20.32 4.57
CA ILE A 61 8.56 -19.72 4.86
C ILE A 61 8.33 -18.28 5.29
N GLY A 62 8.73 -17.92 6.51
CA GLY A 62 8.56 -16.58 7.05
C GLY A 62 9.46 -15.52 6.41
N PHE A 63 8.90 -14.35 6.19
CA PHE A 63 9.54 -13.15 5.66
C PHE A 63 9.25 -11.95 6.56
N THR A 64 10.24 -11.06 6.64
CA THR A 64 10.11 -9.74 7.25
C THR A 64 9.99 -8.71 6.15
N VAL A 65 9.02 -7.80 6.29
CA VAL A 65 8.87 -6.62 5.44
C VAL A 65 9.26 -5.39 6.25
N THR A 66 10.12 -4.55 5.71
CA THR A 66 10.60 -3.34 6.41
C THR A 66 10.57 -2.15 5.48
N MET A 67 10.07 -1.00 5.95
CA MET A 67 10.18 0.24 5.19
C MET A 67 11.65 0.67 5.09
N LYS A 68 12.10 1.09 3.90
CA LYS A 68 13.44 1.64 3.69
C LYS A 68 13.45 3.17 3.63
N ALA A 69 12.36 3.77 3.19
CA ALA A 69 12.20 5.21 3.13
C ALA A 69 10.78 5.60 3.55
N THR A 70 10.69 6.75 4.21
CA THR A 70 9.44 7.36 4.68
C THR A 70 9.44 8.85 4.34
N PRO A 71 8.26 9.50 4.22
CA PRO A 71 6.94 8.86 4.16
C PRO A 71 6.63 8.28 2.78
N TRP A 72 5.75 7.27 2.73
CA TRP A 72 5.03 6.96 1.49
C TRP A 72 3.87 7.95 1.35
N LYS A 73 3.55 8.36 0.13
CA LYS A 73 2.60 9.45 -0.13
C LYS A 73 1.29 8.94 -0.69
N ILE A 74 0.19 9.38 -0.11
CA ILE A 74 -1.17 9.16 -0.61
C ILE A 74 -1.54 10.32 -1.53
N ASN A 75 -1.96 9.98 -2.75
CA ASN A 75 -2.49 10.93 -3.73
C ASN A 75 -3.90 10.51 -4.13
N VAL A 76 -4.74 11.50 -4.43
CA VAL A 76 -6.09 11.32 -4.98
C VAL A 76 -6.09 11.86 -6.41
N SER A 77 -6.74 11.14 -7.32
CA SER A 77 -6.89 11.56 -8.71
C SER A 77 -8.28 12.12 -8.98
N ALA A 78 -9.34 11.34 -8.76
CA ALA A 78 -10.71 11.72 -9.06
C ALA A 78 -11.71 10.85 -8.29
N VAL A 79 -12.98 11.28 -8.25
CA VAL A 79 -14.08 10.35 -7.93
C VAL A 79 -14.19 9.33 -9.06
N ASN A 80 -14.33 8.07 -8.70
CA ASN A 80 -14.40 6.95 -9.63
C ASN A 80 -15.63 7.10 -10.55
N SER A 81 -15.43 6.93 -11.84
CA SER A 81 -16.51 7.12 -12.84
C SER A 81 -17.61 6.06 -12.78
N GLY A 82 -17.29 4.87 -12.24
CA GLY A 82 -18.22 3.76 -12.07
C GLY A 82 -18.92 3.74 -10.71
N ASN A 83 -18.38 4.43 -9.71
CA ASN A 83 -18.95 4.49 -8.37
C ASN A 83 -18.65 5.84 -7.69
N SER A 84 -19.68 6.68 -7.51
CA SER A 84 -19.52 8.02 -6.95
C SER A 84 -19.08 8.06 -5.48
N ASN A 85 -19.15 6.93 -4.76
CA ASN A 85 -18.65 6.83 -3.38
C ASN A 85 -17.15 6.52 -3.35
N TRP A 86 -16.56 6.11 -4.46
CA TRP A 86 -15.15 5.74 -4.53
C TRP A 86 -14.33 6.91 -5.04
N VAL A 87 -13.14 7.06 -4.46
CA VAL A 87 -12.17 8.08 -4.84
C VAL A 87 -10.88 7.40 -5.22
N ASP A 88 -10.57 7.41 -6.51
CA ASP A 88 -9.37 6.79 -7.06
C ASP A 88 -8.12 7.54 -6.61
N GLY A 89 -7.03 6.80 -6.45
CA GLY A 89 -5.78 7.35 -5.94
C GLY A 89 -4.60 6.42 -6.08
N THR A 90 -3.49 6.82 -5.48
CA THR A 90 -2.26 6.02 -5.42
C THR A 90 -1.57 6.15 -4.07
N VAL A 91 -0.87 5.09 -3.68
CA VAL A 91 0.18 5.15 -2.66
C VAL A 91 1.52 5.10 -3.39
N SER A 92 2.34 6.13 -3.22
CA SER A 92 3.56 6.36 -4.00
C SER A 92 4.77 6.57 -3.12
N SER A 93 5.96 6.61 -3.75
CA SER A 93 7.25 6.65 -3.03
C SER A 93 7.44 5.44 -2.11
N ILE A 94 6.80 4.31 -2.46
CA ILE A 94 6.96 3.05 -1.74
C ILE A 94 8.41 2.64 -1.87
N SER A 95 9.00 2.27 -0.74
CA SER A 95 10.34 1.70 -0.65
C SER A 95 10.36 0.72 0.52
N ALA A 96 10.39 -0.57 0.20
CA ALA A 96 10.34 -1.66 1.16
C ALA A 96 11.48 -2.66 0.90
N HIS A 97 11.93 -3.32 1.96
CA HIS A 97 12.84 -4.44 1.94
C HIS A 97 12.07 -5.68 2.39
N ILE A 98 12.22 -6.78 1.66
CA ILE A 98 11.67 -8.08 2.02
C ILE A 98 12.83 -9.05 2.20
N ALA A 99 12.88 -9.73 3.34
CA ALA A 99 13.93 -10.69 3.64
C ALA A 99 13.38 -11.91 4.39
N GLY A 100 13.86 -13.08 4.01
CA GLY A 100 13.55 -14.37 4.62
C GLY A 100 14.69 -15.36 4.36
N ILE A 101 14.48 -16.62 4.72
CA ILE A 101 15.50 -17.65 4.53
C ILE A 101 15.79 -17.82 3.02
N GLY A 102 17.02 -17.50 2.61
CA GLY A 102 17.48 -17.67 1.23
C GLY A 102 16.86 -16.70 0.21
N CYS A 103 16.16 -15.66 0.67
CA CYS A 103 15.57 -14.65 -0.20
C CYS A 103 15.66 -13.25 0.40
N SER A 104 16.10 -12.29 -0.40
CA SER A 104 16.11 -10.87 -0.09
C SER A 104 15.83 -10.08 -1.36
N ALA A 105 14.95 -9.08 -1.29
CA ALA A 105 14.62 -8.20 -2.40
C ALA A 105 14.13 -6.83 -1.89
N ASP A 106 14.37 -5.79 -2.68
CA ASP A 106 13.82 -4.46 -2.46
C ASP A 106 12.68 -4.20 -3.43
N PHE A 107 11.63 -3.53 -2.97
CA PHE A 107 10.51 -3.11 -3.80
C PHE A 107 10.37 -1.59 -3.75
N THR A 108 10.35 -0.95 -4.91
CA THR A 108 10.17 0.50 -5.01
C THR A 108 9.15 0.87 -6.08
N GLY A 109 8.33 1.90 -5.83
CA GLY A 109 7.38 2.37 -6.82
C GLY A 109 6.10 2.94 -6.22
N LYS A 110 4.97 2.58 -6.82
CA LYS A 110 3.63 2.98 -6.39
C LYS A 110 2.60 1.91 -6.70
N VAL A 111 1.50 1.93 -5.96
CA VAL A 111 0.34 1.06 -6.14
C VAL A 111 -0.91 1.93 -6.29
N TYR A 112 -1.92 1.37 -6.96
CA TYR A 112 -3.15 2.07 -7.31
C TYR A 112 -4.31 1.45 -6.54
N GLY A 113 -5.32 2.26 -6.30
CA GLY A 113 -6.49 1.82 -5.55
C GLY A 113 -7.51 2.95 -5.43
N HIS A 114 -8.48 2.74 -4.56
CA HIS A 114 -9.54 3.69 -4.29
C HIS A 114 -9.89 3.75 -2.82
N TYR A 115 -10.29 4.93 -2.35
CA TYR A 115 -10.89 5.11 -1.05
C TYR A 115 -12.41 5.07 -1.15
N GLU A 116 -13.04 4.28 -0.31
CA GLU A 116 -14.49 4.09 -0.25
C GLU A 116 -15.08 4.99 0.84
N ASN A 117 -15.77 6.06 0.45
CA ASN A 117 -16.37 7.01 1.40
C ASN A 117 -17.46 6.40 2.30
N ASP A 118 -18.08 5.31 1.88
CA ASP A 118 -19.16 4.63 2.60
C ASP A 118 -18.64 3.59 3.59
N THR A 119 -17.74 2.71 3.16
CA THR A 119 -17.15 1.65 4.00
C THR A 119 -15.93 2.13 4.80
N LYS A 120 -15.36 3.27 4.43
CA LYS A 120 -14.17 3.88 5.04
C LYS A 120 -12.88 3.10 4.82
N ASN A 121 -12.84 2.29 3.76
CA ASN A 121 -11.69 1.48 3.39
C ASN A 121 -10.86 2.14 2.29
N LEU A 122 -9.53 2.05 2.41
CA LEU A 122 -8.61 2.22 1.29
C LEU A 122 -8.33 0.85 0.69
N VAL A 123 -8.86 0.60 -0.51
CA VAL A 123 -8.72 -0.66 -1.22
C VAL A 123 -7.63 -0.52 -2.28
N ILE A 124 -6.66 -1.43 -2.24
CA ILE A 124 -5.62 -1.61 -3.25
C ILE A 124 -5.88 -3.01 -3.80
N ASP A 125 -6.23 -3.12 -5.08
CA ASP A 125 -6.78 -4.36 -5.67
C ASP A 125 -5.81 -5.02 -6.67
N GLY A 126 -4.55 -4.60 -6.66
CA GLY A 126 -3.50 -5.14 -7.53
C GLY A 126 -3.67 -4.85 -9.02
N THR A 127 -4.75 -4.20 -9.46
CA THR A 127 -5.05 -4.00 -10.90
C THR A 127 -4.14 -2.99 -11.58
N GLY A 128 -3.47 -2.14 -10.80
CA GLY A 128 -2.41 -1.25 -11.25
C GLY A 128 -1.27 -1.21 -10.25
N SER A 129 -0.04 -1.41 -10.72
CA SER A 129 1.15 -1.29 -9.89
C SER A 129 2.37 -0.96 -10.75
N ASP A 130 3.18 -0.02 -10.25
CA ASP A 130 4.53 0.25 -10.74
C ASP A 130 5.56 -0.13 -9.67
N LEU A 131 5.20 -1.05 -8.76
CA LEU A 131 6.05 -1.55 -7.69
C LEU A 131 7.01 -2.60 -8.25
N VAL A 132 8.30 -2.28 -8.34
CA VAL A 132 9.28 -3.12 -9.03
C VAL A 132 10.32 -3.66 -8.07
N ALA A 133 10.63 -4.96 -8.22
CA ALA A 133 11.68 -5.65 -7.50
C ALA A 133 13.08 -5.24 -7.98
N SER A 134 13.99 -5.05 -7.04
CA SER A 134 15.40 -4.78 -7.27
C SER A 134 16.26 -5.38 -6.16
N GLY A 135 17.57 -5.50 -6.37
CA GLY A 135 18.47 -6.15 -5.41
C GLY A 135 18.08 -7.60 -5.07
N ALA A 136 17.31 -8.27 -5.93
CA ALA A 136 16.72 -9.57 -5.65
C ALA A 136 17.76 -10.70 -5.65
N SER A 137 17.77 -11.47 -4.58
CA SER A 137 18.56 -12.68 -4.38
C SER A 137 17.66 -13.74 -3.75
N CYS A 138 16.72 -14.28 -4.55
CA CYS A 138 15.62 -15.15 -4.09
C CYS A 138 15.54 -16.49 -4.81
N LEU A 139 16.69 -17.04 -5.23
CA LEU A 139 16.76 -18.34 -5.94
C LEU A 139 15.82 -18.44 -7.17
N GLY A 140 15.52 -17.29 -7.79
CA GLY A 140 14.64 -17.19 -8.96
C GLY A 140 13.15 -16.98 -8.65
N LEU A 141 12.72 -17.05 -7.37
CA LEU A 141 11.32 -16.77 -6.98
C LEU A 141 10.93 -15.30 -7.18
N ILE A 142 11.88 -14.41 -6.90
CA ILE A 142 11.80 -12.97 -7.19
C ILE A 142 13.06 -12.62 -7.98
N ASN A 143 12.87 -11.93 -9.09
CA ASN A 143 13.93 -11.46 -9.97
C ASN A 143 13.92 -9.92 -10.02
N ASN A 144 15.07 -9.34 -10.35
CA ASN A 144 15.13 -7.91 -10.61
C ASN A 144 14.26 -7.55 -11.82
N GLY A 145 13.44 -6.53 -11.67
CA GLY A 145 12.50 -6.10 -12.70
C GLY A 145 11.12 -6.76 -12.62
N ASP A 146 10.92 -7.73 -11.73
CA ASP A 146 9.58 -8.27 -11.48
C ASP A 146 8.66 -7.15 -10.99
N VAL A 147 7.49 -7.03 -11.61
CA VAL A 147 6.43 -6.13 -11.16
C VAL A 147 5.60 -6.87 -10.13
N ALA A 148 5.44 -6.25 -8.96
CA ALA A 148 4.66 -6.79 -7.87
C ALA A 148 3.28 -6.13 -7.80
N HIS A 149 2.25 -6.93 -7.56
CA HIS A 149 0.89 -6.48 -7.36
C HIS A 149 0.55 -6.61 -5.88
N PHE A 150 0.33 -5.48 -5.23
CA PHE A 150 -0.04 -5.45 -3.82
C PHE A 150 -1.57 -5.38 -3.69
N ASN A 151 -2.14 -6.23 -2.85
CA ASN A 151 -3.56 -6.27 -2.57
C ASN A 151 -3.80 -6.10 -1.07
N ALA A 152 -4.67 -5.17 -0.70
CA ALA A 152 -5.04 -4.91 0.68
C ALA A 152 -6.32 -4.08 0.77
N SER A 153 -7.09 -4.26 1.85
CA SER A 153 -8.20 -3.38 2.20
C SER A 153 -7.94 -2.83 3.60
N TYR A 154 -7.60 -1.54 3.68
CA TYR A 154 -7.26 -0.87 4.92
C TYR A 154 -8.45 -0.12 5.48
N ALA A 155 -8.96 -0.54 6.64
CA ALA A 155 -9.93 0.22 7.42
C ALA A 155 -9.25 1.44 8.08
N VAL A 156 -9.66 2.65 7.70
CA VAL A 156 -9.02 3.91 8.14
C VAL A 156 -9.71 4.49 9.37
N SER A 157 -8.97 4.68 10.47
CA SER A 157 -9.54 5.08 11.78
C SER A 157 -10.16 6.48 11.80
N THR A 158 -9.53 7.44 11.14
CA THR A 158 -10.03 8.82 11.02
C THR A 158 -11.26 8.91 10.12
N ALA A 159 -11.50 7.88 9.28
CA ALA A 159 -12.68 7.73 8.44
C ALA A 159 -13.08 9.00 7.66
N PRO A 160 -12.15 9.64 6.92
CA PRO A 160 -12.47 10.87 6.21
C PRO A 160 -13.62 10.68 5.22
N THR A 161 -14.27 11.79 4.90
CA THR A 161 -15.03 11.91 3.65
C THR A 161 -14.19 12.73 2.68
N ILE A 162 -13.87 12.13 1.54
CA ILE A 162 -13.19 12.77 0.42
C ILE A 162 -14.25 13.13 -0.61
N THR A 163 -14.70 14.37 -0.54
CA THR A 163 -15.24 15.06 -1.72
C THR A 163 -14.04 15.58 -2.50
N THR A 164 -14.04 15.49 -3.82
CA THR A 164 -12.96 15.94 -4.72
C THR A 164 -12.42 17.34 -4.36
N PRO A 165 -11.25 17.75 -4.90
CA PRO A 165 -10.96 19.18 -5.04
C PRO A 165 -12.16 19.96 -5.61
#